data_AF-A0A7C4FWU6-F1
#
_entry.id   AF-A0A7C4FWU6-F1
#
_cell.length_a   1.000
_cell.length_b   1.000
_cell.length_c   1.000
_cell.angle_alpha   90.00
_cell.angle_beta   90.00
_cell.angle_gamma   90.00
#
_symmetry.space_group_name_H-M   'P 1'
#
loop_
_entity.id
_entity.type
_entity.pdbx_description
1 polymer ?
#
loop_
_entity_poly.entity_id
_entity_poly.type
_entity_poly.pdbx_seq_one_letter_code
_entity_poly.pdbx_strand_id
1 'polypeptide(L)'
;LEVYYVIHKKTGIEKADEILFELLNSSIIVIDKLEDNVFRETGRLKAKYKISLADSIALAEAKVREAPLVTCDHHEFDVIDKNGDIKFYWIR
;
A
#
# COMPACT_ATOMS: atom_id res chain seq x y z
N LEU A 1 -4.36 -4.15 6.13
CA LEU A 1 -5.19 -3.41 7.12
C LEU A 1 -6.31 -2.62 6.44
N GLU A 2 -6.01 -1.66 5.56
CA GLU A 2 -7.02 -0.80 4.90
C GLU A 2 -8.16 -1.57 4.24
N VAL A 3 -7.84 -2.63 3.48
CA VAL A 3 -8.84 -3.51 2.86
C VAL A 3 -9.81 -4.08 3.90
N TYR A 4 -9.29 -4.68 4.96
CA TYR A 4 -10.10 -5.24 6.06
C TYR A 4 -10.96 -4.18 6.74
N TYR A 5 -10.37 -3.02 7.07
CA TYR A 5 -11.07 -1.90 7.70
C TYR A 5 -12.26 -1.42 6.86
N VAL A 6 -12.04 -1.17 5.57
CA VAL A 6 -13.07 -0.67 4.65
C VAL A 6 -14.23 -1.67 4.54
N ILE A 7 -13.93 -2.96 4.41
CA ILE A 7 -14.94 -4.01 4.32
C ILE A 7 -15.69 -4.12 5.66
N HIS A 8 -14.98 -4.28 6.77
CA HIS A 8 -15.57 -4.37 8.10
C HIS A 8 -16.51 -3.21 8.39
N LYS A 9 -16.09 -1.98 8.08
CA LYS A 9 -16.90 -0.77 8.25
C LYS A 9 -18.17 -0.77 7.39
N LYS A 10 -18.14 -1.35 6.20
CA LYS A 10 -19.25 -1.31 5.23
C LYS A 10 -20.20 -2.50 5.35
N THR A 11 -19.69 -3.69 5.66
CA THR A 11 -20.41 -4.95 5.51
C THR A 11 -20.37 -5.84 6.76
N GLY A 12 -19.68 -5.42 7.82
CA GLY A 12 -19.56 -6.21 9.05
C GLY A 12 -18.38 -7.18 9.05
N ILE A 13 -18.20 -7.84 10.20
CA ILE A 13 -17.03 -8.66 10.51
C ILE A 13 -16.97 -9.95 9.68
N GLU A 14 -18.11 -10.62 9.49
CA GLU A 14 -18.17 -11.91 8.80
C GLU A 14 -17.64 -11.79 7.37
N LYS A 15 -18.05 -10.72 6.66
CA LYS A 15 -17.61 -10.50 5.29
C LYS A 15 -16.15 -10.03 5.20
N ALA A 16 -15.66 -9.30 6.22
CA ALA A 16 -14.27 -8.87 6.28
C ALA A 16 -13.32 -10.06 6.47
N ASP A 17 -13.68 -10.98 7.36
CA ASP A 17 -12.93 -12.21 7.61
C ASP A 17 -12.95 -13.15 6.39
N GLU A 18 -14.10 -13.28 5.72
CA GLU A 18 -14.22 -14.04 4.46
C GLU A 18 -13.26 -13.51 3.38
N ILE A 19 -13.27 -12.20 3.11
CA ILE A 19 -12.41 -11.62 2.07
C ILE A 19 -10.93 -11.72 2.45
N LEU A 20 -10.59 -11.52 3.74
CA LEU A 20 -9.21 -11.70 4.19
C LEU A 20 -8.75 -13.16 3.97
N PHE A 21 -9.59 -14.14 4.29
CA PHE A 21 -9.30 -15.54 4.05
C PHE A 21 -9.08 -15.82 2.55
N GLU A 22 -9.93 -15.30 1.67
CA GLU A 22 -9.76 -15.47 0.22
C GLU A 22 -8.45 -14.85 -0.30
N LEU A 23 -8.09 -13.65 0.16
CA LEU A 23 -6.83 -12.99 -0.22
C LEU A 23 -5.61 -13.81 0.22
N LEU A 24 -5.61 -14.32 1.45
CA LEU A 24 -4.52 -15.12 2.01
C LEU A 24 -4.37 -16.49 1.32
N ASN A 25 -5.44 -17.01 0.69
CA ASN A 25 -5.43 -18.27 -0.05
C ASN A 25 -5.27 -18.09 -1.58
N SER A 26 -5.12 -16.85 -2.05
CA SER A 26 -4.86 -16.56 -3.45
C SER A 26 -3.38 -16.72 -3.81
N SER A 27 -3.01 -16.52 -5.08
CA SER A 27 -1.62 -16.60 -5.53
C SER A 27 -0.77 -15.35 -5.22
N ILE A 28 -1.26 -14.44 -4.37
CA ILE A 28 -0.51 -13.24 -3.99
C ILE A 28 0.45 -13.56 -2.85
N ILE A 29 1.59 -12.86 -2.83
CA ILE A 29 2.51 -12.89 -1.69
C ILE A 29 2.07 -11.80 -0.71
N VAL A 30 1.72 -12.19 0.51
CA VAL A 30 1.36 -11.24 1.57
C VAL A 30 2.57 -10.98 2.46
N ILE A 31 2.93 -9.70 2.57
CA ILE A 31 3.95 -9.22 3.50
C ILE A 31 3.23 -8.65 4.73
N ASP A 32 3.34 -9.33 5.86
CA ASP A 32 2.67 -8.97 7.13
C ASP A 32 3.62 -8.40 8.19
N LYS A 33 4.90 -8.22 7.83
CA LYS A 33 5.94 -7.63 8.68
C LYS A 33 6.54 -6.42 8.00
N LEU A 34 6.75 -5.37 8.80
CA LEU A 34 7.44 -4.17 8.36
C LEU A 34 8.94 -4.33 8.64
N GLU A 35 9.73 -4.53 7.60
CA GLU A 35 11.20 -4.61 7.71
C GLU A 35 11.82 -3.24 8.06
N ASP A 36 12.99 -3.23 8.71
CA ASP A 36 13.64 -2.00 9.18
C ASP A 36 13.95 -0.98 8.06
N ASN A 37 14.32 -1.47 6.88
CA ASN A 37 14.55 -0.64 5.70
C ASN A 37 13.24 0.04 5.22
N VAL A 38 12.13 -0.72 5.16
CA VAL A 38 10.80 -0.20 4.81
C VAL A 38 10.33 0.77 5.89
N PHE A 39 10.56 0.48 7.17
CA PHE A 39 10.21 1.37 8.28
C PHE A 39 10.88 2.75 8.14
N ARG A 40 12.20 2.78 7.91
CA ARG A 40 12.95 4.03 7.74
C ARG A 40 12.49 4.79 6.50
N GLU A 41 12.28 4.09 5.40
CA GLU A 41 11.85 4.69 4.14
C GLU A 41 10.41 5.24 4.23
N THR A 42 9.51 4.54 4.91
CA THR A 42 8.15 5.00 5.23
C THR A 42 8.20 6.33 5.96
N GLY A 43 9.04 6.45 7.00
CA GLY A 43 9.19 7.69 7.76
C GLY A 43 9.68 8.85 6.89
N ARG A 44 10.67 8.60 6.03
CA ARG A 44 11.20 9.58 5.07
C ARG A 44 10.13 10.05 4.09
N LEU A 45 9.40 9.12 3.46
CA LEU A 45 8.35 9.42 2.48
C LEU A 45 7.19 10.19 3.11
N LYS A 46 6.74 9.78 4.29
CA LYS A 46 5.67 10.48 5.03
C LYS A 46 6.06 11.92 5.35
N ALA A 47 7.28 12.13 5.85
CA ALA A 47 7.79 13.45 6.18
C ALA A 47 7.93 14.35 4.94
N LYS A 48 8.33 13.77 3.80
CA LYS A 48 8.55 14.50 2.55
C LYS A 48 7.25 14.87 1.82
N TYR A 49 6.32 13.94 1.70
CA TYR A 49 5.16 14.07 0.79
C TYR A 49 3.83 14.34 1.50
N LYS A 50 3.76 14.30 2.84
CA LYS A 50 2.54 14.56 3.63
C LYS A 50 1.33 13.67 3.29
N ILE A 51 1.59 12.47 2.79
CA ILE A 51 0.58 11.44 2.48
C ILE A 51 0.22 10.63 3.74
N SER A 52 -0.80 9.77 3.61
CA SER A 52 -1.23 8.88 4.69
C SER A 52 -0.12 7.92 5.12
N LEU A 53 -0.23 7.34 6.33
CA LEU A 53 0.74 6.34 6.77
C LEU A 53 0.68 5.07 5.89
N ALA A 54 -0.52 4.63 5.51
CA ALA A 54 -0.72 3.47 4.66
C ALA A 54 -0.06 3.67 3.29
N ASP A 55 -0.24 4.82 2.68
CA ASP A 55 0.35 5.18 1.39
C ASP A 55 1.88 5.30 1.47
N SER A 56 2.38 5.84 2.58
CA SER A 56 3.82 5.88 2.84
C SER A 56 4.43 4.48 2.93
N ILE A 57 3.74 3.53 3.57
CA ILE A 57 4.18 2.13 3.66
C ILE A 57 4.12 1.48 2.28
N ALA A 58 3.03 1.66 1.53
CA ALA A 58 2.88 1.09 0.19
C ALA A 58 3.99 1.55 -0.77
N LEU A 59 4.32 2.84 -0.75
CA LEU A 59 5.42 3.40 -1.53
C LEU A 59 6.78 2.90 -1.06
N ALA A 60 7.00 2.78 0.25
CA ALA A 60 8.25 2.28 0.81
C ALA A 60 8.49 0.81 0.42
N GLU A 61 7.46 -0.05 0.53
CA GLU A 61 7.51 -1.45 0.09
C GLU A 61 7.83 -1.55 -1.40
N ALA A 62 7.14 -0.79 -2.25
CA ALA A 62 7.39 -0.74 -3.69
C ALA A 62 8.83 -0.34 -4.00
N LYS A 63 9.33 0.73 -3.35
CA LYS A 63 10.68 1.23 -3.57
C LYS A 63 11.76 0.25 -3.09
N VAL A 64 11.64 -0.26 -1.87
CA VAL A 64 12.65 -1.16 -1.26
C VAL A 64 12.74 -2.49 -2.03
N ARG A 65 11.62 -2.98 -2.55
CA ARG A 65 11.57 -4.24 -3.30
C ARG A 65 11.73 -4.07 -4.82
N GLU A 66 11.99 -2.85 -5.29
CA GLU A 66 12.10 -2.50 -6.71
C GLU A 66 10.88 -2.93 -7.55
N ALA A 67 9.70 -2.95 -6.93
CA ALA A 67 8.45 -3.36 -7.54
C ALA A 67 7.61 -2.13 -7.96
N PRO A 68 6.81 -2.22 -9.04
CA PRO A 68 5.87 -1.17 -9.36
C PRO A 68 4.72 -1.10 -8.34
N LEU A 69 4.34 0.10 -7.93
CA LEU A 69 3.13 0.33 -7.14
C LEU A 69 1.90 0.33 -8.06
N VAL A 70 0.98 -0.60 -7.81
CA VAL A 70 -0.32 -0.66 -8.53
C VAL A 70 -1.35 0.18 -7.78
N THR A 71 -1.90 1.21 -8.41
CA THR A 71 -2.87 2.13 -7.78
C THR A 71 -3.69 2.92 -8.82
N CYS A 72 -4.81 3.50 -8.39
CA CYS A 72 -5.61 4.46 -9.16
C CYS A 72 -5.58 5.89 -8.58
N ASP A 73 -4.84 6.12 -7.47
CA ASP A 73 -4.80 7.41 -6.79
C ASP A 73 -3.82 8.39 -7.45
N HIS A 74 -4.28 9.01 -8.53
CA HIS A 74 -3.55 10.07 -9.22
C HIS A 74 -3.43 11.34 -8.38
N HIS A 75 -4.37 11.59 -7.46
CA HIS A 75 -4.38 12.83 -6.70
C HIS A 75 -3.19 12.92 -5.73
N GLU A 76 -2.91 11.83 -5.01
CA GLU A 76 -1.78 11.80 -4.07
C GLU A 76 -0.44 11.50 -4.75
N PHE A 77 -0.41 10.69 -5.81
CA PHE A 77 0.85 10.12 -6.30
C PHE A 77 1.42 10.72 -7.59
N ASP A 78 0.68 11.53 -8.35
CA ASP A 78 1.21 12.18 -9.57
C ASP A 78 2.45 13.06 -9.28
N VAL A 79 2.49 13.72 -8.12
CA VAL A 79 3.63 14.54 -7.68
C VAL A 79 4.85 13.70 -7.30
N ILE A 80 4.62 12.45 -6.90
CA ILE A 80 5.67 11.50 -6.51
C ILE A 80 6.25 10.84 -7.75
N ASP A 81 5.40 10.41 -8.68
CA ASP A 81 5.78 9.79 -9.97
C ASP A 81 6.72 10.70 -10.78
N LYS A 82 6.47 12.00 -10.79
CA LYS A 82 7.34 13.00 -11.44
C LYS A 82 8.78 13.02 -10.95
N ASN A 83 9.08 12.54 -9.74
CA ASN A 83 10.46 12.44 -9.24
C ASN A 83 11.21 11.23 -9.83
N GLY A 84 10.50 10.24 -10.41
CA GLY A 84 11.10 9.04 -11.02
C GLY A 84 11.65 8.00 -10.04
N ASP A 85 11.49 8.24 -8.73
CA ASP A 85 12.07 7.44 -7.66
C ASP A 85 11.37 6.10 -7.42
N ILE A 86 10.13 5.95 -7.91
CA ILE A 86 9.23 4.82 -7.69
C ILE A 86 8.48 4.57 -9.00
N LYS A 87 8.37 3.30 -9.43
CA LYS A 87 7.62 2.94 -10.63
C LYS A 87 6.15 2.77 -10.28
N PHE A 88 5.26 3.32 -11.09
CA PHE A 88 3.82 3.17 -10.94
C PHE A 88 3.23 2.32 -12.05
N TYR A 89 2.23 1.51 -11.72
CA TYR A 89 1.37 0.82 -12.65
C TYR A 89 -0.08 1.26 -12.40
N TRP A 90 -0.52 2.24 -13.18
CA TRP A 90 -1.81 2.88 -13.00
C TRP A 90 -2.96 1.99 -13.47
N ILE A 91 -3.92 1.73 -12.57
CA ILE A 91 -5.16 0.99 -12.86
C ILE A 91 -6.36 1.96 -12.85
N ARG A 92 -7.40 1.62 -13.63
CA ARG A 92 -8.57 2.47 -13.88
C ARG A 92 -9.47 2.68 -12.68
#